data_AF-A0A9P7BC21-F1
#
_entry.id   AF-A0A9P7BC21-F1
#
_cell.length_a   1.000
_cell.length_b   1.000
_cell.length_c   1.000
_cell.angle_alpha   90.00
_cell.angle_beta   90.00
_cell.angle_gamma   90.00
#
_symmetry.space_group_name_H-M   'P 1'
#
loop_
_entity.id
_entity.type
_entity.pdbx_description
1 polymer ?
#
loop_
_entity_poly.entity_id
_entity_poly.type
_entity_poly.pdbx_seq_one_letter_code
_entity_poly.pdbx_strand_id
1 'polypeptide(L)'
;MSEKLSTSVSSASGNPSFHNDRRRRDNINERIQELLDMIPEEYFDCYYGKNSETGTPVATPGFGGSVASTPATPGTGNKSKGSGTRDGKPIKGQILTQTVEFITRLQNGVDSKNREEVDLMTKVINLSKKTGTIMNDIDLEHTSAEVELGKIGVGPLAGVNPPEPGTKGQKSQYEYGGYSEYGNTA
;
A
#
# COMPACT_ATOMS: atom_id res chain seq x y z
N MET A 1 -8.39 -50.41 -53.16
CA MET A 1 -8.79 -50.33 -51.75
C MET A 1 -7.89 -49.31 -51.08
N SER A 2 -8.37 -48.08 -50.91
CA SER A 2 -7.60 -46.96 -50.33
C SER A 2 -8.14 -46.67 -48.94
N GLU A 3 -7.43 -47.11 -47.90
CA GLU A 3 -7.73 -46.69 -46.54
C GLU A 3 -6.95 -45.40 -46.24
N LYS A 4 -7.69 -44.29 -46.12
CA LYS A 4 -7.17 -43.03 -45.60
C LYS A 4 -7.18 -43.14 -44.07
N LEU A 5 -6.01 -43.41 -43.49
CA LEU A 5 -5.77 -43.25 -42.05
C LEU A 5 -5.84 -41.75 -41.70
N SER A 6 -7.00 -41.32 -41.21
CA SER A 6 -7.20 -39.98 -40.65
C SER A 6 -6.66 -39.97 -39.22
N THR A 7 -5.39 -39.61 -39.04
CA THR A 7 -4.80 -39.36 -37.73
C THR A 7 -5.25 -38.00 -37.22
N SER A 8 -6.40 -37.96 -36.55
CA SER A 8 -6.82 -36.83 -35.73
C SER A 8 -5.94 -36.77 -34.49
N VAL A 9 -4.87 -35.95 -34.55
CA VAL A 9 -4.17 -35.49 -33.36
C VAL A 9 -5.08 -34.51 -32.61
N SER A 10 -5.86 -35.04 -31.68
CA SER A 10 -6.55 -34.25 -30.67
C SER A 10 -5.49 -33.52 -29.84
N SER A 11 -5.31 -32.22 -30.09
CA SER A 11 -4.46 -31.31 -29.32
C SER A 11 -5.10 -30.97 -27.97
N ALA A 12 -5.35 -32.01 -27.17
CA ALA A 12 -5.90 -31.93 -25.82
C ALA A 12 -4.86 -32.36 -24.79
N SER A 13 -3.73 -31.65 -24.72
CA SER A 13 -2.82 -31.71 -23.57
C SER A 13 -1.83 -30.54 -23.59
N GLY A 14 -2.33 -29.32 -23.48
CA GLY A 14 -1.48 -28.20 -23.10
C GLY A 14 -0.90 -28.48 -21.70
N ASN A 15 0.44 -28.53 -21.61
CA ASN A 15 1.18 -28.83 -20.38
C ASN A 15 0.54 -28.13 -19.16
N PRO A 16 0.16 -28.82 -18.06
CA PRO A 16 -0.54 -28.22 -16.92
C PRO A 16 0.16 -26.99 -16.33
N SER A 17 1.49 -26.90 -16.50
CA SER A 17 2.27 -25.71 -16.15
C SER A 17 1.84 -24.44 -16.90
N PHE A 18 1.45 -24.51 -18.18
CA PHE A 18 0.99 -23.34 -18.95
C PHE A 18 -0.39 -22.85 -18.50
N HIS A 19 -1.28 -23.76 -18.08
CA HIS A 19 -2.58 -23.38 -17.51
C HIS A 19 -2.42 -22.69 -16.16
N ASN A 20 -1.52 -23.20 -15.31
CA ASN A 20 -1.22 -22.57 -14.02
C ASN A 20 -0.52 -21.21 -14.20
N ASP A 21 0.42 -21.10 -15.14
CA ASP A 21 1.09 -19.83 -15.45
C ASP A 21 0.10 -18.77 -15.96
N ARG A 22 -0.82 -19.15 -16.85
CA ARG A 22 -1.88 -18.24 -17.32
C ARG A 22 -2.74 -17.78 -16.15
N ARG A 23 -3.24 -18.69 -15.31
CA ARG A 23 -4.07 -18.34 -14.14
C ARG A 23 -3.33 -17.42 -13.15
N ARG A 24 -2.04 -17.66 -12.92
CA ARG A 24 -1.19 -16.80 -12.08
C ARG A 24 -1.07 -15.39 -12.66
N ARG A 25 -0.80 -15.28 -13.96
CA ARG A 25 -0.70 -13.98 -14.65
C ARG A 25 -2.01 -13.21 -14.58
N ASP A 26 -3.13 -13.90 -14.80
CA ASP A 26 -4.45 -13.28 -14.77
C ASP A 26 -4.80 -12.77 -13.37
N ASN A 27 -4.52 -13.56 -12.33
CA ASN A 27 -4.72 -13.12 -10.95
C ASN A 27 -3.82 -11.94 -10.56
N ILE A 28 -2.55 -11.92 -10.99
CA ILE A 28 -1.67 -10.76 -10.79
C ILE A 28 -2.23 -9.53 -11.51
N ASN A 29 -2.76 -9.69 -12.72
CA ASN A 29 -3.34 -8.59 -13.49
C ASN A 29 -4.57 -8.00 -12.82
N GLU A 30 -5.44 -8.85 -12.27
CA GLU A 30 -6.61 -8.47 -11.48
C GLU A 30 -6.20 -7.65 -10.25
N ARG A 31 -5.22 -8.12 -9.46
CA ARG A 31 -4.71 -7.36 -8.29
C ARG A 31 -4.12 -6.00 -8.66
N ILE A 32 -3.43 -5.91 -9.80
CA ILE A 32 -2.89 -4.62 -10.28
C ILE A 32 -4.02 -3.67 -10.70
N GLN A 33 -5.13 -4.19 -11.22
CA GLN A 33 -6.31 -3.37 -11.56
C GLN A 33 -7.04 -2.90 -10.29
N GLU A 34 -7.23 -3.79 -9.30
CA GLU A 34 -7.76 -3.40 -7.99
C GLU A 34 -6.91 -2.29 -7.34
N LEU A 35 -5.58 -2.36 -7.44
CA LEU A 35 -4.70 -1.30 -6.96
C LEU A 35 -4.92 0.03 -7.68
N LEU A 36 -5.12 0.01 -9.00
CA LEU A 36 -5.41 1.21 -9.77
C LEU A 36 -6.72 1.86 -9.30
N ASP A 37 -7.74 1.06 -9.00
CA ASP A 37 -9.06 1.56 -8.58
C ASP A 37 -9.06 2.14 -7.15
N MET A 38 -8.15 1.68 -6.28
CA MET A 38 -8.04 2.18 -4.90
C MET A 38 -7.25 3.49 -4.77
N ILE A 39 -6.39 3.79 -5.73
CA ILE A 39 -5.51 4.97 -5.67
C ILE A 39 -6.26 6.16 -6.29
N PRO A 40 -6.29 7.33 -5.63
CA PRO A 40 -6.95 8.51 -6.18
C PRO A 40 -6.41 8.90 -7.56
N GLU A 41 -7.29 9.34 -8.45
CA GLU A 41 -6.94 9.63 -9.86
C GLU A 41 -5.87 10.72 -9.98
N GLU A 42 -5.77 11.62 -9.00
CA GLU A 42 -4.79 12.72 -9.00
C GLU A 42 -3.35 12.22 -8.99
N TYR A 43 -3.10 11.00 -8.49
CA TYR A 43 -1.79 10.35 -8.56
C TYR A 43 -1.38 9.96 -9.97
N PHE A 44 -2.34 9.96 -10.91
CA PHE A 44 -2.14 9.54 -12.28
C PHE A 44 -2.33 10.65 -13.33
N ASP A 45 -2.68 11.87 -12.93
CA ASP A 45 -2.88 13.01 -13.83
C ASP A 45 -1.70 13.25 -14.79
N CYS A 46 -0.47 13.09 -14.28
CA CYS A 46 0.75 13.23 -15.07
C CYS A 46 0.93 12.13 -16.14
N TYR A 47 0.23 11.01 -16.02
CA TYR A 47 0.24 9.91 -16.97
C TYR A 47 -0.95 9.95 -17.93
N TYR A 48 -2.08 10.54 -17.52
CA TYR A 48 -3.26 10.75 -18.37
C TYR A 48 -3.10 11.92 -19.35
N GLY A 49 -2.09 12.77 -19.15
CA GLY A 49 -1.89 14.00 -19.93
C GLY A 49 -1.16 13.83 -21.27
N LYS A 50 -1.92 13.81 -22.37
CA LYS A 50 -1.64 14.65 -23.56
C LYS A 50 -2.92 14.90 -24.36
N ASN A 51 -3.63 16.01 -24.07
CA ASN A 51 -4.48 16.83 -24.97
C ASN A 51 -5.39 17.80 -24.18
N SER A 52 -4.84 18.66 -23.33
CA SER A 52 -5.54 19.88 -22.93
C SER A 52 -4.59 21.08 -23.08
N GLU A 53 -4.57 21.63 -24.29
CA GLU A 53 -4.19 23.02 -24.48
C GLU A 53 -5.22 23.91 -23.76
N THR A 54 -4.98 24.18 -22.48
CA THR A 54 -5.35 25.46 -21.83
C THR A 54 -4.56 25.53 -20.54
N GLY A 55 -3.59 26.44 -20.52
CA GLY A 55 -2.69 26.62 -19.40
C GLY A 55 -3.38 27.20 -18.16
N THR A 56 -3.08 26.61 -17.02
CA THR A 56 -3.02 27.29 -15.73
C THR A 56 -1.90 26.62 -14.93
N PRO A 57 -0.79 27.33 -14.60
CA PRO A 57 0.21 26.78 -13.71
C PRO A 57 -0.36 26.78 -12.29
N VAL A 58 -0.77 25.61 -11.79
CA VAL A 58 -0.98 25.45 -10.35
C VAL A 58 0.40 25.51 -9.71
N ALA A 59 0.66 26.63 -9.04
CA ALA A 59 1.83 26.86 -8.24
C ALA A 59 1.82 25.88 -7.05
N THR A 60 2.68 24.87 -7.09
CA THR A 60 3.13 24.16 -5.90
C THR A 60 3.93 25.16 -5.04
N PRO A 61 3.54 25.43 -3.78
CA PRO A 61 4.32 26.31 -2.94
C PRO A 61 5.61 25.62 -2.48
N GLY A 62 6.74 26.09 -3.01
CA GLY A 62 7.95 26.36 -2.23
C GLY A 62 8.91 25.20 -1.92
N PHE A 63 9.98 25.10 -2.72
CA PHE A 63 11.34 25.21 -2.16
C PHE A 63 12.25 25.92 -3.17
N GLY A 64 12.15 27.26 -3.18
CA GLY A 64 13.04 28.14 -3.91
C GLY A 64 14.22 28.52 -3.02
N GLY A 65 15.42 28.12 -3.44
CA GLY A 65 16.69 28.54 -2.87
C GLY A 65 17.77 28.48 -3.93
N SER A 66 17.73 29.41 -4.88
CA SER A 66 18.81 29.62 -5.84
C SER A 66 19.73 30.74 -5.34
N VAL A 67 21.03 30.47 -5.27
CA VAL A 67 22.05 31.53 -5.41
C VAL A 67 23.12 31.07 -6.41
N ALA A 68 23.12 31.78 -7.54
CA ALA A 68 24.26 32.24 -8.34
C ALA A 68 25.32 31.26 -8.91
N SER A 69 25.34 31.22 -10.26
CA SER A 69 26.53 31.38 -11.13
C SER A 69 27.42 30.17 -11.47
N THR A 70 27.25 29.58 -12.66
CA THR A 70 28.32 29.21 -13.62
C THR A 70 27.75 28.67 -14.97
N PRO A 71 28.47 28.79 -16.11
CA PRO A 71 27.91 28.59 -17.45
C PRO A 71 28.13 27.18 -18.04
N ALA A 72 27.22 26.82 -18.96
CA ALA A 72 27.35 25.86 -20.08
C ALA A 72 27.63 24.36 -19.79
N THR A 73 26.55 23.57 -19.74
CA THR A 73 26.54 22.15 -20.17
C THR A 73 25.24 21.88 -20.95
N PRO A 74 25.28 21.36 -22.19
CA PRO A 74 24.07 21.10 -22.97
C PRO A 74 23.46 19.74 -22.64
N GLY A 75 22.15 19.73 -22.40
CA GLY A 75 21.31 18.55 -22.62
C GLY A 75 20.89 17.76 -21.39
N THR A 76 20.00 18.32 -20.58
CA THR A 76 19.09 17.50 -19.75
C THR A 76 17.66 17.85 -20.14
N GLY A 77 17.22 17.27 -21.24
CA GLY A 77 15.84 17.39 -21.69
C GLY A 77 14.90 16.95 -20.58
N ASN A 78 13.93 17.83 -20.29
CA ASN A 78 12.75 17.53 -19.50
C ASN A 78 12.24 16.13 -19.86
N LYS A 79 12.16 15.25 -18.86
CA LYS A 79 11.60 13.90 -18.96
C LYS A 79 10.10 13.99 -19.26
N SER A 80 9.79 14.31 -20.51
CA SER A 80 8.49 14.15 -21.14
C SER A 80 8.40 12.71 -21.61
N LYS A 81 8.06 11.79 -20.70
CA LYS A 81 7.66 10.43 -21.08
C LYS A 81 6.20 10.22 -20.69
N GLY A 82 5.32 10.74 -21.55
CA GLY A 82 3.96 10.22 -21.68
C GLY A 82 4.05 8.76 -22.10
N SER A 83 4.06 7.89 -21.10
CA SER A 83 4.16 6.45 -21.24
C SER A 83 2.87 5.85 -20.73
N GLY A 84 1.75 6.23 -21.37
CA GLY A 84 0.47 5.55 -21.20
C GLY A 84 0.40 4.34 -22.12
N THR A 85 -0.43 3.36 -21.77
CA THR A 85 -0.82 2.29 -22.71
C THR A 85 -1.64 2.87 -23.87
N ARG A 86 -1.95 2.07 -24.90
CA ARG A 86 -2.70 2.53 -26.10
C ARG A 86 -4.02 3.23 -25.77
N ASP A 87 -4.57 2.94 -24.59
CA ASP A 87 -5.84 3.47 -24.08
C ASP A 87 -5.66 4.68 -23.14
N GLY A 88 -4.45 5.25 -23.04
CA GLY A 88 -4.13 6.37 -22.14
C GLY A 88 -4.00 5.99 -20.66
N LYS A 89 -4.27 4.72 -20.31
CA LYS A 89 -4.20 4.23 -18.93
C LYS A 89 -2.76 4.04 -18.44
N PRO A 90 -2.49 4.24 -17.14
CA PRO A 90 -1.16 4.07 -16.56
C PRO A 90 -0.64 2.64 -16.72
N ILE A 91 0.67 2.52 -16.92
CA ILE A 91 1.39 1.24 -17.04
C ILE A 91 1.49 0.57 -15.66
N LYS A 92 1.54 -0.77 -15.62
CA LYS A 92 1.73 -1.55 -14.39
C LYS A 92 2.84 -1.00 -13.47
N GLY A 93 4.00 -0.63 -14.02
CA GLY A 93 5.09 -0.02 -13.24
C GLY A 93 4.73 1.34 -12.65
N GLN A 94 3.92 2.16 -13.34
CA GLN A 94 3.41 3.43 -12.81
C GLN A 94 2.37 3.17 -11.71
N ILE A 95 1.43 2.24 -11.92
CA ILE A 95 0.44 1.83 -10.90
C ILE A 95 1.15 1.44 -9.61
N LEU A 96 2.13 0.54 -9.69
CA LEU A 96 2.88 0.08 -8.52
C LEU A 96 3.68 1.21 -7.86
N THR A 97 4.28 2.11 -8.65
CA THR A 97 5.03 3.25 -8.12
C THR A 97 4.12 4.20 -7.34
N GLN A 98 2.99 4.57 -7.94
CA GLN A 98 2.00 5.44 -7.32
C GLN A 98 1.33 4.78 -6.12
N THR A 99 1.18 3.45 -6.11
CA THR A 99 0.70 2.69 -4.94
C THR A 99 1.62 2.92 -3.75
N VAL A 100 2.93 2.79 -3.95
CA VAL A 100 3.92 2.96 -2.87
C VAL A 100 3.90 4.40 -2.34
N GLU A 101 3.82 5.39 -3.24
CA GLU A 101 3.72 6.80 -2.87
C GLU A 101 2.46 7.08 -2.05
N PHE A 102 1.31 6.55 -2.48
CA PHE A 102 0.04 6.71 -1.79
C PHE A 102 0.03 6.05 -0.41
N ILE A 103 0.55 4.82 -0.28
CA ILE A 103 0.69 4.14 1.02
C ILE A 103 1.58 4.97 1.96
N THR A 104 2.71 5.48 1.45
CA THR A 104 3.63 6.30 2.24
C THR A 104 2.95 7.57 2.75
N ARG A 105 2.15 8.23 1.91
CA ARG A 105 1.34 9.38 2.33
C ARG A 105 0.33 9.01 3.41
N LEU A 106 -0.41 7.91 3.24
CA LEU A 106 -1.39 7.47 4.23
C LEU A 106 -0.73 7.17 5.57
N GLN A 107 0.40 6.46 5.57
CA GLN A 107 1.19 6.18 6.77
C GLN A 107 1.61 7.47 7.48
N ASN A 108 2.18 8.43 6.73
CA ASN A 108 2.55 9.73 7.28
C ASN A 108 1.34 10.51 7.82
N GLY A 109 0.18 10.39 7.16
CA GLY A 109 -1.07 11.01 7.60
C GLY A 109 -1.56 10.43 8.93
N VAL A 110 -1.54 9.09 9.07
CA VAL A 110 -1.86 8.39 10.33
C VAL A 110 -0.91 8.84 11.43
N ASP A 111 0.41 8.85 11.17
CA ASP A 111 1.41 9.27 12.16
C ASP A 111 1.24 10.72 12.60
N SER A 112 0.95 11.62 11.66
CA SER A 112 0.71 13.03 11.97
C SER A 112 -0.52 13.21 12.86
N LYS A 113 -1.59 12.48 12.56
CA LYS A 113 -2.84 12.56 13.33
C LYS A 113 -2.70 11.92 14.70
N ASN A 114 -1.96 10.81 14.77
CA ASN A 114 -1.64 10.17 16.04
C ASN A 114 -0.86 11.11 16.98
N ARG A 115 0.13 11.85 16.47
CA ARG A 115 0.86 12.86 17.26
C ARG A 115 -0.05 13.98 17.76
N GLU A 116 -0.92 14.49 16.90
CA GLU A 116 -1.90 15.54 17.27
C GLU A 116 -2.86 15.04 18.36
N GLU A 117 -3.32 13.80 18.26
CA GLU A 117 -4.19 13.16 19.25
C GLU A 117 -3.50 13.03 20.61
N VAL A 118 -2.25 12.54 20.66
CA VAL A 118 -1.46 12.43 21.90
C VAL A 118 -1.27 13.79 22.58
N ASP A 119 -1.00 14.84 21.79
CA ASP A 119 -0.88 16.21 22.30
C ASP A 119 -2.19 16.70 22.92
N LEU A 120 -3.32 16.40 22.28
CA LEU A 120 -4.65 16.75 22.79
C LEU A 120 -5.00 15.96 24.04
N MET A 121 -4.76 14.65 24.07
CA MET A 121 -4.95 13.81 25.26
C MET A 121 -4.16 14.36 26.45
N THR A 122 -2.89 14.71 26.24
CA THR A 122 -2.04 15.30 27.28
C THR A 122 -2.61 16.63 27.80
N LYS A 123 -3.10 17.49 26.90
CA LYS A 123 -3.76 18.76 27.30
C LYS A 123 -5.03 18.50 28.11
N VAL A 124 -5.88 17.57 27.68
CA VAL A 124 -7.12 17.19 28.38
C VAL A 124 -6.80 16.66 29.78
N ILE A 125 -5.84 15.75 29.92
CA ILE A 125 -5.39 15.22 31.21
C ILE A 125 -4.91 16.37 32.13
N ASN A 126 -4.12 17.30 31.61
CA ASN A 126 -3.62 18.43 32.38
C ASN A 126 -4.72 19.40 32.82
N LEU A 127 -5.71 19.65 31.96
CA LEU A 127 -6.85 20.51 32.28
C LEU A 127 -7.81 19.85 33.28
N SER A 128 -8.07 18.55 33.13
CA SER A 128 -8.86 17.74 34.07
C SER A 128 -8.24 17.79 35.47
N LYS A 129 -6.92 17.59 35.58
CA LYS A 129 -6.19 17.70 36.86
C LYS A 129 -6.31 19.08 37.51
N LYS A 130 -6.28 20.16 36.72
CA LYS A 130 -6.40 21.53 37.23
C LYS A 130 -7.81 21.89 37.68
N THR A 131 -8.81 21.36 36.98
CA THR A 131 -10.22 21.69 37.22
C THR A 131 -10.86 20.76 38.25
N GLY A 132 -10.25 19.61 38.52
CA GLY A 132 -10.80 18.59 39.42
C GLY A 132 -11.99 17.82 38.83
N THR A 133 -12.27 17.99 37.54
CA THR A 133 -13.32 17.26 36.81
C THR A 133 -12.78 15.94 36.29
N ILE A 134 -13.44 14.85 36.70
CA ILE A 134 -13.19 13.49 36.20
C ILE A 134 -13.83 13.37 34.81
N MET A 135 -13.05 12.98 33.82
CA MET A 135 -13.52 12.72 32.45
C MET A 135 -13.63 11.19 32.27
N ASN A 136 -14.84 10.65 32.29
CA ASN A 136 -15.08 9.21 32.07
C ASN A 136 -15.63 8.90 30.67
N ASP A 137 -16.05 9.93 29.93
CA ASP A 137 -16.74 9.77 28.65
C ASP A 137 -15.77 9.64 27.46
N ILE A 138 -14.45 9.76 27.71
CA ILE A 138 -13.41 9.77 26.67
C ILE A 138 -12.30 8.82 27.10
N ASP A 139 -11.88 7.93 26.20
CA ASP A 139 -10.68 7.12 26.39
C ASP A 139 -9.43 8.01 26.30
N LEU A 140 -8.70 8.10 27.41
CA LEU A 140 -7.45 8.85 27.53
C LEU A 140 -6.24 7.91 27.70
N GLU A 141 -6.46 6.60 27.57
CA GLU A 141 -5.41 5.58 27.72
C GLU A 141 -4.81 5.19 26.37
N HIS A 142 -5.64 5.13 25.33
CA HIS A 142 -5.21 4.69 23.99
C HIS A 142 -5.62 5.69 22.91
N THR A 143 -4.75 5.83 21.91
CA THR A 143 -5.08 6.61 20.71
C THR A 143 -5.99 5.83 19.78
N SER A 144 -6.79 6.54 18.99
CA SER A 144 -7.63 5.94 17.95
C SER A 144 -6.83 5.08 16.97
N ALA A 145 -5.59 5.50 16.66
CA ALA A 145 -4.68 4.74 15.82
C ALA A 145 -4.27 3.40 16.46
N GLU A 146 -3.93 3.37 17.75
CA GLU A 146 -3.56 2.12 18.44
C GLU A 146 -4.72 1.12 18.48
N VAL A 147 -5.96 1.60 18.65
CA VAL A 147 -7.16 0.76 18.68
C VAL A 147 -7.40 0.11 17.30
N GLU A 148 -7.38 0.89 16.22
CA GLU A 148 -7.63 0.35 14.87
C GLU A 148 -6.46 -0.49 14.35
N LEU A 149 -5.22 -0.10 14.64
CA LEU A 149 -4.04 -0.93 14.33
C LEU A 149 -4.07 -2.26 15.10
N GLY A 150 -4.55 -2.25 16.35
CA GLY A 150 -4.75 -3.46 17.13
C GLY A 150 -5.70 -4.46 16.47
N LYS A 151 -6.79 -4.00 15.85
CA LYS A 151 -7.77 -4.86 15.15
C LYS A 151 -7.17 -5.60 13.95
N ILE A 152 -6.23 -4.97 13.25
CA ILE A 152 -5.50 -5.61 12.15
C ILE A 152 -4.28 -6.41 12.62
N GLY A 153 -4.06 -6.51 13.94
CA GLY A 153 -2.97 -7.27 14.54
C GLY A 153 -1.62 -6.54 14.53
N VAL A 154 -1.62 -5.21 14.50
CA VAL A 154 -0.42 -4.36 14.48
C VAL A 154 -0.35 -3.51 15.74
N GLY A 155 0.83 -3.43 16.36
CA GLY A 155 1.07 -2.56 17.53
C GLY A 155 0.79 -3.21 18.90
N PRO A 156 0.88 -2.45 20.00
CA PRO A 156 0.83 -2.98 21.37
C PRO A 156 -0.51 -3.61 21.75
N LEU A 157 -1.61 -3.14 21.14
CA LEU A 157 -2.96 -3.67 21.36
C LEU A 157 -3.29 -4.86 20.44
N ALA A 158 -2.34 -5.33 19.63
CA ALA A 158 -2.55 -6.49 18.78
C ALA A 158 -2.88 -7.74 19.61
N GLY A 159 -4.01 -8.38 19.32
CA GLY A 159 -4.47 -9.57 20.04
C GLY A 159 -5.17 -9.31 21.36
N VAL A 160 -5.25 -8.05 21.81
CA VAL A 160 -6.17 -7.63 22.88
C VAL A 160 -7.53 -7.46 22.22
N ASN A 161 -8.28 -8.56 22.10
CA ASN A 161 -9.65 -8.47 21.64
C ASN A 161 -10.41 -7.52 22.59
N PRO A 162 -11.16 -6.52 22.09
CA PRO A 162 -12.15 -5.86 22.93
C PRO A 162 -13.08 -6.93 23.52
N PRO A 163 -13.66 -6.73 24.72
CA PRO A 163 -14.55 -7.69 25.34
C PRO A 163 -15.86 -7.79 24.54
N GLU A 164 -15.82 -8.52 23.41
CA GLU A 164 -16.98 -9.03 22.70
C GLU A 164 -17.46 -10.30 23.43
N PRO A 165 -18.75 -10.38 23.82
CA PRO A 165 -19.29 -11.54 24.51
C PRO A 165 -19.42 -12.72 23.54
N GLY A 166 -18.38 -13.54 23.49
CA GLY A 166 -18.47 -14.94 23.07
C GLY A 166 -18.14 -15.23 21.62
N THR A 167 -16.85 -15.38 21.31
CA THR A 167 -16.45 -16.30 20.23
C THR A 167 -15.14 -17.01 20.59
N LYS A 168 -15.13 -18.34 20.44
CA LYS A 168 -14.05 -19.23 20.88
C LYS A 168 -12.80 -19.05 20.02
N GLY A 169 -11.65 -18.92 20.67
CA GLY A 169 -10.36 -18.65 20.04
C GLY A 169 -9.92 -19.72 19.03
N GLN A 170 -9.44 -19.24 17.88
CA GLN A 170 -8.58 -20.03 17.01
C GLN A 170 -7.14 -19.89 17.53
N LYS A 171 -6.56 -21.02 17.95
CA LYS A 171 -5.13 -21.14 18.25
C LYS A 171 -4.37 -21.15 16.93
N SER A 172 -3.64 -20.08 16.63
CA SER A 172 -2.55 -20.13 15.64
C SER A 172 -1.35 -20.81 16.28
N GLN A 173 -1.14 -22.08 15.94
CA GLN A 173 0.07 -22.82 16.27
C GLN A 173 1.10 -22.55 15.16
N TYR A 174 2.01 -21.60 15.36
CA TYR A 174 3.27 -21.55 14.63
C TYR A 174 4.38 -21.98 15.59
N GLU A 175 4.78 -23.24 15.44
CA GLU A 175 5.92 -23.85 16.12
C GLU A 175 7.19 -23.42 15.38
N TYR A 176 7.88 -22.44 15.95
CA TYR A 176 9.19 -21.97 15.48
C TYR A 176 10.25 -22.97 15.95
N GLY A 177 10.70 -23.84 15.03
CA GLY A 177 11.67 -24.90 15.28
C GLY A 177 12.99 -24.36 15.84
N GLY A 178 13.18 -24.56 17.15
CA GLY A 178 14.43 -24.29 17.85
C GLY A 178 15.51 -25.29 17.46
N TYR A 179 16.71 -24.77 17.20
CA TYR A 179 17.94 -25.55 17.03
C TYR A 179 18.22 -26.37 18.30
N SER A 180 17.88 -27.64 18.29
CA SER A 180 18.39 -28.62 19.25
C SER A 180 19.79 -29.08 18.84
N GLU A 181 20.77 -28.71 19.67
CA GLU A 181 21.67 -29.69 20.29
C GLU A 181 22.71 -30.38 19.37
N TYR A 182 23.87 -29.75 19.20
CA TYR A 182 25.12 -30.48 19.00
C TYR A 182 25.97 -30.35 20.25
N GLY A 183 25.87 -31.35 21.12
CA GLY A 183 26.61 -31.36 22.37
C GLY A 183 26.57 -32.70 23.09
N ASN A 184 26.68 -33.83 22.37
CA ASN A 184 27.10 -35.06 23.02
C ASN A 184 27.59 -36.12 22.00
N THR A 185 28.90 -36.24 21.84
CA THR A 185 29.54 -37.51 21.46
C THR A 185 30.83 -37.66 22.24
N ALA A 186 30.79 -38.66 23.13
CA ALA A 186 31.84 -39.44 23.80
C ALA A 186 33.32 -39.14 23.49
#